data_AF-A0A5B7HN90-F1
#
_entry.id   AF-A0A5B7HN90-F1
#
_cell.length_a   1.000
_cell.length_b   1.000
_cell.length_c   1.000
_cell.angle_alpha   90.00
_cell.angle_beta   90.00
_cell.angle_gamma   90.00
#
_symmetry.space_group_name_H-M   'P 1'
#
loop_
_entity.id
_entity.type
_entity.pdbx_description
1 polymer ?
#
loop_
_entity_poly.entity_id
_entity_poly.type
_entity_poly.pdbx_seq_one_letter_code
_entity_poly.pdbx_strand_id
1 'polypeptide(L)'
;MSCKQSDYLELMYSHPSEEQVDLIPIQTDIGNSTNLQRLADLLSKETSWSVDLETFKLNGTSSMHEIRRLSTVSDLTSRVHVATRWVWYWQDDDGCWEPYLEGVHKKCYHVALSDQLEYILRADNNKFVTIHINEHSYSINGEEMTQTNKTTGRTRRVRRRPAYTLLCKTSVKFDDLFLTQPTEKKYLKLPLVPLSSEFIFVEGLLEQTLAGLKIASIHRIQNDHLWKVYQNKKRFLISLNDGDTTTINEQYLFHGTSHEAVNHICAENFDWRLYGTNVGHLYGQGTYFTNLAKLAYTYGKRNKTGKKVMLVVLVLVGKTTVGQANMSFPPTNASTGRRYDTTCDKETNASIFVKYDRDEYYPAYVVKYSCAS
;
A
#
# COMPACT_ATOMS: atom_id res chain seq x y z
N MET A 1 3.49 -4.58 -26.17
CA MET A 1 4.68 -5.04 -25.43
C MET A 1 5.56 -3.89 -24.95
N SER A 2 5.71 -2.78 -25.70
CA SER A 2 6.58 -1.66 -25.26
C SER A 2 6.19 -1.02 -23.92
N CYS A 3 4.89 -0.90 -23.59
CA CYS A 3 4.47 -0.38 -22.28
C CYS A 3 4.93 -1.24 -21.11
N LYS A 4 4.99 -2.57 -21.28
CA LYS A 4 5.39 -3.48 -20.19
C LYS A 4 6.88 -3.38 -19.88
N GLN A 5 7.71 -3.07 -20.88
CA GLN A 5 9.16 -2.95 -20.73
C GLN A 5 9.57 -1.59 -20.16
N SER A 6 8.87 -0.52 -20.53
CA SER A 6 9.05 0.79 -19.87
C SER A 6 8.64 0.74 -18.40
N ASP A 7 7.51 0.08 -18.09
CA ASP A 7 7.03 -0.05 -16.71
C ASP A 7 8.00 -0.91 -15.87
N TYR A 8 8.57 -1.96 -16.47
CA TYR A 8 9.58 -2.79 -15.83
C TYR A 8 10.88 -2.02 -15.56
N LEU A 9 11.37 -1.25 -16.54
CA LEU A 9 12.55 -0.39 -16.34
C LEU A 9 12.33 0.66 -15.25
N GLU A 10 11.15 1.28 -15.21
CA GLU A 10 10.80 2.26 -14.18
C GLU A 10 10.73 1.61 -12.79
N LEU A 11 10.14 0.40 -12.69
CA LEU A 11 10.12 -0.37 -11.45
C LEU A 11 11.53 -0.70 -10.97
N MET A 12 12.38 -1.23 -11.85
CA MET A 12 13.75 -1.57 -11.48
C MET A 12 14.56 -0.33 -11.11
N TYR A 13 14.41 0.78 -11.84
CA TYR A 13 15.07 2.04 -11.49
C TYR A 13 14.60 2.59 -10.13
N SER A 14 13.34 2.38 -9.75
CA SER A 14 12.83 2.82 -8.45
C SER A 14 13.43 2.06 -7.27
N HIS A 15 13.94 0.84 -7.49
CA HIS A 15 14.59 0.06 -6.45
C HIS A 15 16.02 0.56 -6.21
N PRO A 16 16.38 0.89 -4.95
CA PRO A 16 17.69 1.43 -4.66
C PRO A 16 18.79 0.39 -4.78
N SER A 17 18.51 -0.92 -4.73
CA SER A 17 19.54 -1.96 -4.87
C SER A 17 19.87 -2.32 -6.33
N GLU A 18 19.03 -1.91 -7.27
CA GLU A 18 19.20 -2.25 -8.68
C GLU A 18 20.14 -1.24 -9.36
N GLU A 19 21.21 -1.76 -9.94
CA GLU A 19 22.22 -0.98 -10.68
C GLU A 19 22.18 -1.28 -12.18
N GLN A 20 21.65 -2.43 -12.57
CA GLN A 20 21.57 -2.86 -13.96
C GLN A 20 20.31 -3.67 -14.21
N VAL A 21 19.76 -3.58 -15.43
CA VAL A 21 18.57 -4.34 -15.84
C VAL A 21 18.78 -4.90 -17.23
N ASP A 22 18.64 -6.22 -17.37
CA ASP A 22 18.59 -6.84 -18.69
C ASP A 22 17.23 -6.58 -19.34
N LEU A 23 17.29 -6.13 -20.60
CA LEU A 23 16.12 -5.89 -21.41
C LEU A 23 15.69 -7.18 -22.09
N ILE A 24 14.38 -7.43 -22.07
CA ILE A 24 13.78 -8.51 -22.84
C ILE A 24 13.92 -8.17 -24.33
N PRO A 25 14.42 -9.10 -25.18
CA PRO A 25 14.46 -8.91 -26.63
C PRO A 25 13.08 -8.55 -27.17
N ILE A 26 12.98 -7.46 -27.93
CA ILE A 26 11.72 -7.01 -28.50
C ILE A 26 11.38 -7.95 -29.67
N GLN A 27 10.35 -8.79 -29.52
CA GLN A 27 9.78 -9.50 -30.66
C GLN A 27 9.10 -8.46 -31.56
N THR A 28 9.64 -8.27 -32.76
CA THR A 28 9.26 -7.23 -33.70
C THR A 28 7.92 -7.57 -34.37
N ASP A 29 6.83 -7.08 -33.80
CA ASP A 29 5.62 -6.78 -34.56
C ASP A 29 5.25 -5.32 -34.29
N ILE A 30 6.14 -4.44 -34.75
CA ILE A 30 6.04 -3.00 -34.59
C ILE A 30 5.41 -2.48 -35.88
N GLY A 31 4.08 -2.37 -35.88
CA GLY A 31 3.33 -1.88 -37.05
C GLY A 31 3.88 -0.55 -37.59
N ASN A 32 3.62 -0.30 -38.90
CA ASN A 32 4.15 0.71 -39.85
C ASN A 32 4.42 2.17 -39.35
N SER A 33 5.07 2.38 -38.22
CA SER A 33 5.50 3.69 -37.73
C SER A 33 6.98 3.90 -38.04
N THR A 34 7.28 4.87 -38.91
CA THR A 34 8.63 5.24 -39.33
C THR A 34 9.57 5.62 -38.17
N ASN A 35 9.04 6.18 -37.08
CA ASN A 35 9.83 6.50 -35.88
C ASN A 35 10.22 5.26 -35.07
N LEU A 36 9.34 4.26 -35.03
CA LEU A 36 9.61 3.01 -34.33
C LEU A 36 10.51 2.09 -35.14
N GLN A 37 10.54 2.24 -36.48
CA GLN A 37 11.44 1.48 -37.34
C GLN A 37 12.91 1.73 -37.00
N ARG A 38 13.34 2.99 -36.77
CA ARG A 38 14.72 3.29 -36.38
C ARG A 38 15.13 2.66 -35.04
N LEU A 39 14.20 2.64 -34.09
CA LEU A 39 14.40 2.01 -32.79
C LEU A 39 14.45 0.48 -32.92
N ALA A 40 13.59 -0.09 -33.76
CA ALA A 40 13.60 -1.51 -34.09
C ALA A 40 14.91 -1.91 -34.77
N ASP A 41 15.40 -1.12 -35.73
CA ASP A 41 16.65 -1.34 -36.43
C ASP A 41 17.86 -1.20 -35.49
N LEU A 42 17.78 -0.35 -34.46
CA LEU A 42 18.81 -0.25 -33.42
C LEU A 42 18.80 -1.52 -32.55
N LEU A 43 17.65 -1.87 -32.01
CA LEU A 43 17.52 -2.93 -31.01
C LEU A 43 17.62 -4.34 -31.59
N SER A 44 17.38 -4.51 -32.89
CA SER A 44 17.50 -5.79 -33.60
C SER A 44 18.93 -6.18 -33.98
N LYS A 45 19.90 -5.26 -33.87
CA LYS A 45 21.31 -5.52 -34.20
C LYS A 45 22.05 -6.35 -33.16
N GLU A 46 21.48 -6.46 -31.96
CA GLU A 46 22.13 -7.05 -30.80
C GLU A 46 21.21 -8.12 -30.20
N THR A 47 21.79 -9.21 -29.72
CA THR A 47 21.03 -10.34 -29.15
C THR A 47 20.58 -10.11 -27.71
N SER A 48 21.22 -9.16 -27.01
CA SER A 48 20.91 -8.78 -25.64
C SER A 48 21.22 -7.31 -25.44
N TRP A 49 20.44 -6.69 -24.56
CA TRP A 49 20.61 -5.32 -24.14
C TRP A 49 20.51 -5.27 -22.62
N SER A 50 21.31 -4.43 -21.99
CA SER A 50 21.20 -4.14 -20.57
C SER A 50 21.26 -2.63 -20.34
N VAL A 51 20.56 -2.15 -19.32
CA VAL A 51 20.56 -0.76 -18.92
C VAL A 51 21.32 -0.63 -17.63
N ASP A 52 22.40 0.15 -17.63
CA ASP A 52 23.03 0.66 -16.42
C ASP A 52 22.19 1.83 -15.88
N LEU A 53 21.64 1.62 -14.69
CA LEU A 53 20.73 2.55 -14.00
C LEU A 53 21.45 3.68 -13.26
N GLU A 54 22.77 3.60 -13.10
CA GLU A 54 23.59 4.66 -12.51
C GLU A 54 24.09 5.63 -13.59
N THR A 55 24.62 5.09 -14.68
CA THR A 55 25.20 5.91 -15.76
C THR A 55 24.21 6.23 -16.87
N PHE A 56 23.01 5.64 -16.82
CA PHE A 56 21.99 5.73 -17.87
C PHE A 56 22.55 5.36 -19.25
N LYS A 57 23.21 4.20 -19.31
CA LYS A 57 23.77 3.65 -20.55
C LYS A 57 23.04 2.38 -20.92
N LEU A 58 22.61 2.32 -22.17
CA LEU A 58 22.08 1.13 -22.82
C LEU A 58 23.23 0.40 -23.49
N ASN A 59 23.60 -0.75 -22.95
CA ASN A 59 24.72 -1.58 -23.40
C ASN A 59 24.20 -2.77 -24.21
N GLY A 60 24.61 -2.86 -25.47
CA GLY A 60 24.51 -4.04 -26.32
C GLY A 60 25.81 -4.85 -26.28
N THR A 61 25.91 -5.92 -27.08
CA THR A 61 27.14 -6.73 -27.11
C THR A 61 28.30 -6.02 -27.80
N SER A 62 28.01 -5.14 -28.77
CA SER A 62 29.02 -4.40 -29.54
C SER A 62 28.80 -2.89 -29.59
N SER A 63 27.77 -2.38 -28.90
CA SER A 63 27.36 -0.98 -28.96
C SER A 63 26.93 -0.44 -27.59
N MET A 64 27.09 0.86 -27.39
CA MET A 64 26.66 1.55 -26.18
C MET A 64 25.99 2.86 -26.56
N HIS A 65 24.86 3.14 -25.93
CA HIS A 65 24.07 4.33 -26.18
C HIS A 65 23.71 5.02 -24.87
N GLU A 66 23.83 6.34 -24.84
CA GLU A 66 23.33 7.14 -23.73
C GLU A 66 21.80 7.20 -23.79
N ILE A 67 21.16 6.96 -22.65
CA ILE A 67 19.73 7.12 -22.47
C ILE A 67 19.46 8.14 -21.38
N ARG A 68 18.21 8.57 -21.24
CA ARG A 68 17.80 9.40 -20.11
C ARG A 68 16.40 9.05 -19.69
N ARG A 69 16.14 9.07 -18.39
CA ARG A 69 14.76 9.04 -17.87
C ARG A 69 14.09 10.37 -18.18
N LEU A 70 12.92 10.34 -18.81
CA LEU A 70 12.06 11.51 -18.95
C LEU A 70 11.29 11.70 -17.64
N SER A 71 11.85 12.50 -16.73
CA SER A 71 11.21 12.82 -15.44
C SER A 71 10.39 14.09 -15.52
N THR A 72 9.28 14.12 -14.79
CA THR A 72 8.57 15.35 -14.46
C THR A 72 9.27 16.08 -13.31
N VAL A 73 8.92 17.35 -13.12
CA VAL A 73 9.34 18.15 -11.96
C VAL A 73 8.98 17.45 -10.64
N SER A 74 9.74 17.73 -9.58
CA SER A 74 9.45 17.18 -8.25
C SER A 74 8.05 17.60 -7.77
N ASP A 75 7.37 16.69 -7.08
CA ASP A 75 6.09 16.97 -6.42
C ASP A 75 6.19 18.03 -5.30
N LEU A 76 7.40 18.27 -4.78
CA LEU A 76 7.67 19.32 -3.80
C LEU A 76 7.64 20.73 -4.41
N THR A 77 7.94 20.85 -5.71
CA THR A 77 8.01 22.15 -6.41
C THR A 77 6.86 22.33 -7.41
N SER A 78 6.03 21.31 -7.61
CA SER A 78 4.95 21.32 -8.58
C SER A 78 3.75 20.53 -8.12
N ARG A 79 2.56 21.13 -8.24
CA ARG A 79 1.27 20.50 -7.91
C ARG A 79 0.67 19.70 -9.07
N VAL A 80 1.42 19.50 -10.16
CA VAL A 80 0.95 18.74 -11.32
C VAL A 80 0.83 17.27 -10.93
N HIS A 81 -0.29 16.62 -11.26
CA HIS A 81 -0.56 15.23 -10.88
C HIS A 81 0.45 14.20 -11.41
N VAL A 82 1.23 14.54 -12.43
CA VAL A 82 2.31 13.70 -12.95
C VAL A 82 3.68 14.00 -12.34
N ALA A 83 3.80 14.91 -11.36
CA ALA A 83 5.06 15.26 -10.72
C ALA A 83 5.72 14.05 -10.04
N THR A 84 7.06 13.98 -10.12
CA THR A 84 7.82 12.81 -9.65
C THR A 84 8.12 12.98 -8.16
N ARG A 85 7.67 12.03 -7.34
CA ARG A 85 8.12 11.89 -5.95
C ARG A 85 9.51 11.27 -5.92
N TRP A 86 10.42 11.84 -5.15
CA TRP A 86 11.79 11.33 -5.00
C TRP A 86 12.06 10.86 -3.58
N VAL A 87 12.83 9.77 -3.44
CA VAL A 87 13.26 9.20 -2.16
C VAL A 87 14.78 9.11 -2.15
N TRP A 88 15.36 9.49 -1.01
CA TRP A 88 16.79 9.42 -0.78
C TRP A 88 17.10 8.27 0.17
N TYR A 89 18.16 7.53 -0.14
CA TYR A 89 18.61 6.34 0.57
C TYR A 89 20.08 6.47 0.93
N TRP A 90 20.51 5.79 2.00
CA TRP A 90 21.90 5.57 2.34
C TRP A 90 22.20 4.08 2.38
N GLN A 91 23.42 3.71 2.01
CA GLN A 91 23.84 2.31 2.05
C GLN A 91 24.45 1.99 3.41
N ASP A 92 23.95 0.96 4.06
CA ASP A 92 24.51 0.46 5.31
C ASP A 92 25.76 -0.40 5.11
N ASP A 93 26.24 -0.97 6.21
CA ASP A 93 27.51 -1.72 6.22
C ASP A 93 27.37 -3.10 5.59
N ASP A 94 26.14 -3.62 5.52
CA ASP A 94 25.79 -4.89 4.88
C ASP A 94 25.48 -4.68 3.38
N GLY A 95 25.57 -3.45 2.90
CA GLY A 95 25.29 -3.08 1.51
C GLY A 95 23.79 -2.87 1.22
N CYS A 96 22.93 -2.94 2.23
CA CYS A 96 21.50 -2.67 2.11
C CYS A 96 21.23 -1.16 2.02
N TRP A 97 20.23 -0.80 1.23
CA TRP A 97 19.84 0.60 1.04
C TRP A 97 18.66 0.95 1.95
N GLU A 98 18.91 1.84 2.90
CA GLU A 98 17.94 2.30 3.87
C GLU A 98 17.47 3.72 3.52
N PRO A 99 16.15 4.00 3.51
CA PRO A 99 15.65 5.32 3.22
C PRO A 99 15.93 6.31 4.37
N TYR A 100 16.00 7.60 4.06
CA TYR A 100 16.04 8.67 5.07
C TYR A 100 14.64 8.95 5.62
N LEU A 101 14.36 8.47 6.84
CA LEU A 101 13.02 8.47 7.46
C LEU A 101 12.86 9.41 8.66
N GLU A 102 13.95 9.77 9.36
CA GLU A 102 13.89 10.48 10.64
C GLU A 102 14.15 11.99 10.47
N GLY A 103 13.28 12.83 11.03
CA GLY A 103 13.44 14.30 11.09
C GLY A 103 13.37 14.81 12.54
N VAL A 104 14.00 15.96 12.81
CA VAL A 104 14.24 16.53 14.16
C VAL A 104 12.96 17.06 14.86
N HIS A 105 11.77 16.88 14.30
CA HIS A 105 10.54 17.32 14.93
C HIS A 105 9.54 16.18 15.11
N LYS A 106 9.18 15.94 16.37
CA LYS A 106 7.98 15.19 16.79
C LYS A 106 6.75 15.85 16.15
N LYS A 107 6.36 15.41 14.96
CA LYS A 107 5.00 15.23 14.42
C LYS A 107 5.01 15.21 12.87
N CYS A 108 4.44 14.14 12.34
CA CYS A 108 3.91 13.89 10.98
C CYS A 108 4.88 13.76 9.78
N TYR A 109 4.68 12.63 9.08
CA TYR A 109 5.16 12.17 7.77
C TYR A 109 6.51 11.44 7.73
N HIS A 110 6.44 10.13 7.49
CA HIS A 110 7.54 9.16 7.37
C HIS A 110 8.50 9.38 6.16
N VAL A 111 8.50 10.57 5.53
CA VAL A 111 9.34 10.95 4.36
C VAL A 111 9.95 12.35 4.52
N ALA A 112 9.75 13.03 5.66
CA ALA A 112 10.13 14.44 5.83
C ALA A 112 11.60 14.75 5.53
N LEU A 113 12.51 13.81 5.84
CA LEU A 113 13.95 14.03 5.60
C LEU A 113 14.32 13.86 4.13
N SER A 114 13.76 12.86 3.44
CA SER A 114 13.94 12.73 1.98
C SER A 114 13.39 13.95 1.24
N ASP A 115 12.26 14.51 1.70
CA ASP A 115 11.68 15.73 1.11
C ASP A 115 12.56 16.94 1.35
N GLN A 116 13.06 17.08 2.57
CA GLN A 116 14.00 18.14 2.92
C GLN A 116 15.29 18.04 2.08
N LEU A 117 15.83 16.83 1.90
CA LEU A 117 17.00 16.60 1.06
C LEU A 117 16.72 16.93 -0.40
N GLU A 118 15.58 16.48 -0.93
CA GLU A 118 15.18 16.76 -2.30
C GLU A 118 15.01 18.26 -2.55
N TYR A 119 14.32 18.96 -1.66
CA TYR A 119 14.13 20.40 -1.74
C TYR A 119 15.47 21.14 -1.68
N ILE A 120 16.31 20.87 -0.68
CA ILE A 120 17.55 21.63 -0.50
C ILE A 120 18.58 21.32 -1.60
N LEU A 121 18.75 20.05 -1.98
CA LEU A 121 19.77 19.66 -2.97
C LEU A 121 19.34 19.91 -4.41
N ARG A 122 18.04 19.84 -4.73
CA ARG A 122 17.55 19.93 -6.12
C ARG A 122 16.72 21.18 -6.40
N ALA A 123 15.91 21.65 -5.45
CA ALA A 123 15.12 22.88 -5.64
C ALA A 123 15.93 24.14 -5.32
N ASP A 124 16.66 24.16 -4.21
CA ASP A 124 17.51 25.29 -3.78
C ASP A 124 18.94 25.25 -4.37
N ASN A 125 19.26 24.20 -5.14
CA ASN A 125 20.54 24.02 -5.83
C ASN A 125 21.78 24.02 -4.91
N ASN A 126 21.61 23.56 -3.66
CA ASN A 126 22.73 23.44 -2.72
C ASN A 126 23.51 22.15 -2.95
N LYS A 127 24.85 22.21 -2.79
CA LYS A 127 25.73 21.04 -2.94
C LYS A 127 25.73 20.12 -1.72
N PHE A 128 25.56 20.69 -0.53
CA PHE A 128 25.66 19.97 0.75
C PHE A 128 24.45 20.24 1.64
N VAL A 129 24.03 19.22 2.39
CA VAL A 129 23.00 19.33 3.43
C VAL A 129 23.50 18.68 4.71
N THR A 130 23.29 19.34 5.85
CA THR A 130 23.55 18.73 7.15
C THR A 130 22.25 18.23 7.75
N ILE A 131 22.23 16.97 8.16
CA ILE A 131 21.09 16.32 8.81
C ILE A 131 21.50 15.75 10.16
N HIS A 132 20.52 15.58 11.05
CA HIS A 132 20.70 14.96 12.36
C HIS A 132 19.76 13.76 12.46
N ILE A 133 20.33 12.58 12.63
CA ILE A 133 19.60 11.31 12.78
C ILE A 133 20.04 10.73 14.11
N ASN A 134 19.08 10.52 15.03
CA ASN A 134 19.36 10.16 16.42
C ASN A 134 20.39 11.11 17.07
N GLU A 135 21.48 10.59 17.65
CA GLU A 135 22.55 11.37 18.31
C GLU A 135 23.70 11.75 17.37
N HIS A 136 23.54 11.52 16.06
CA HIS A 136 24.61 11.69 15.08
C HIS A 136 24.29 12.79 14.05
N SER A 137 25.30 13.60 13.74
CA SER A 137 25.23 14.61 12.69
C SER A 137 25.92 14.09 11.43
N TYR A 138 25.27 14.29 10.28
CA TYR A 138 25.77 13.85 8.99
C TYR A 138 25.78 14.99 7.98
N SER A 139 26.78 15.01 7.12
CA SER A 139 26.86 15.86 5.93
C SER A 139 26.56 15.02 4.70
N ILE A 140 25.54 15.39 3.93
CA ILE A 140 25.20 14.77 2.66
C ILE A 140 25.74 15.64 1.52
N ASN A 141 26.50 15.04 0.62
CA ASN A 141 26.98 15.65 -0.63
C ASN A 141 26.11 15.15 -1.80
N GLY A 142 25.34 16.05 -2.42
CA GLY A 142 24.45 15.72 -3.52
C GLY A 142 25.13 15.56 -4.89
N GLU A 143 26.39 15.99 -5.02
CA GLU A 143 27.20 15.81 -6.23
C GLU A 143 27.94 14.46 -6.21
N GLU A 144 28.60 14.15 -5.10
CA GLU A 144 29.32 12.88 -4.93
C GLU A 144 28.38 11.72 -4.54
N MET A 145 27.13 12.03 -4.17
CA MET A 145 26.16 11.06 -3.68
C MET A 145 26.70 10.27 -2.48
N THR A 146 27.16 11.00 -1.46
CA THR A 146 27.75 10.46 -0.24
C THR A 146 27.19 11.11 1.03
N GLN A 147 27.24 10.36 2.14
CA GLN A 147 26.92 10.83 3.48
C GLN A 147 28.12 10.61 4.39
N THR A 148 28.55 11.66 5.08
CA THR A 148 29.69 11.62 6.02
C THR A 148 29.21 11.93 7.43
N ASN A 149 29.44 11.02 8.37
CA ASN A 149 29.22 11.27 9.78
C ASN A 149 30.26 12.28 10.30
N LYS A 150 29.81 13.42 10.83
CA LYS A 150 30.70 14.52 11.22
C LYS A 150 31.56 14.22 12.45
N THR A 151 31.14 13.27 13.29
CA THR A 151 31.87 12.90 14.50
C THR A 151 32.94 11.86 14.21
N THR A 152 32.61 10.84 13.41
CA THR A 152 33.50 9.69 13.14
C THR A 152 34.28 9.84 11.83
N GLY A 153 33.90 10.76 10.94
CA GLY A 153 34.46 10.88 9.60
C GLY A 153 34.06 9.76 8.65
N ARG A 154 33.23 8.80 9.09
CA ARG A 154 32.81 7.66 8.26
C ARG A 154 31.91 8.12 7.13
N THR A 155 32.24 7.72 5.90
CA THR A 155 31.47 8.02 4.69
C THR A 155 30.73 6.78 4.18
N ARG A 156 29.49 6.96 3.73
CA ARG A 156 28.61 5.95 3.12
C ARG A 156 28.03 6.48 1.81
N ARG A 157 27.64 5.57 0.91
CA ARG A 157 26.98 5.94 -0.35
C ARG A 157 25.55 6.40 -0.09
N VAL A 158 25.09 7.33 -0.90
CA VAL A 158 23.72 7.83 -0.95
C VAL A 158 23.16 7.59 -2.33
N ARG A 159 21.85 7.36 -2.44
CA ARG A 159 21.18 7.10 -3.72
C ARG A 159 19.83 7.79 -3.73
N ARG A 160 19.49 8.36 -4.88
CA ARG A 160 18.23 9.05 -5.11
C ARG A 160 17.46 8.28 -6.17
N ARG A 161 16.30 7.74 -5.82
CA ARG A 161 15.41 7.03 -6.75
C ARG A 161 14.02 7.67 -6.75
N PRO A 162 13.29 7.63 -7.88
CA PRO A 162 11.89 8.00 -7.84
C PRO A 162 11.20 7.05 -6.87
N ALA A 163 10.31 7.56 -6.03
CA ALA A 163 9.40 6.67 -5.32
C ALA A 163 8.68 5.86 -6.39
N TYR A 164 8.56 4.55 -6.19
CA TYR A 164 7.65 3.73 -7.00
C TYR A 164 6.22 4.14 -6.69
N THR A 165 5.87 5.28 -7.25
CA THR A 165 4.53 5.77 -7.41
C THR A 165 4.25 5.30 -8.82
N LEU A 166 3.57 4.15 -8.94
CA LEU A 166 2.69 3.96 -10.09
C LEU A 166 2.05 5.32 -10.31
N LEU A 167 2.32 5.94 -11.47
CA LEU A 167 1.77 7.21 -11.90
C LEU A 167 0.47 7.44 -11.15
N CYS A 168 0.37 8.56 -10.44
CA CYS A 168 -0.88 9.02 -9.84
C CYS A 168 -1.91 9.22 -10.97
N LYS A 169 -2.40 8.11 -11.49
CA LYS A 169 -3.75 7.91 -11.95
C LYS A 169 -4.53 8.22 -10.69
N THR A 170 -5.26 9.32 -10.74
CA THR A 170 -6.41 9.61 -9.89
C THR A 170 -6.97 8.31 -9.29
N SER A 171 -6.81 8.16 -7.97
CA SER A 171 -7.17 7.00 -7.16
C SER A 171 -6.68 5.64 -7.70
N VAL A 172 -5.50 5.18 -7.29
CA VAL A 172 -5.22 3.72 -7.33
C VAL A 172 -6.21 3.06 -6.37
N LYS A 173 -7.15 2.31 -6.92
CA LYS A 173 -8.15 1.57 -6.14
C LYS A 173 -7.51 0.27 -5.67
N PHE A 174 -8.04 -0.28 -4.58
CA PHE A 174 -7.54 -1.51 -3.97
C PHE A 174 -7.38 -2.69 -4.97
N ASP A 175 -8.20 -2.72 -6.02
CA ASP A 175 -8.19 -3.73 -7.08
C ASP A 175 -7.11 -3.55 -8.15
N ASP A 176 -6.58 -2.34 -8.33
CA ASP A 176 -5.62 -2.03 -9.40
C ASP A 176 -4.27 -2.75 -9.23
N LEU A 177 -4.04 -3.39 -8.07
CA LEU A 177 -2.78 -4.03 -7.69
C LEU A 177 -2.85 -5.56 -7.62
N PHE A 178 -3.97 -6.17 -8.06
CA PHE A 178 -4.14 -7.63 -7.99
C PHE A 178 -3.22 -8.36 -8.98
N LEU A 179 -2.23 -9.08 -8.44
CA LEU A 179 -1.48 -10.12 -9.17
C LEU A 179 -2.40 -11.28 -9.62
N THR A 180 -2.08 -11.90 -10.75
CA THR A 180 -2.75 -13.13 -11.20
C THR A 180 -2.64 -14.22 -10.14
N GLN A 181 -3.79 -14.67 -9.63
CA GLN A 181 -3.84 -15.73 -8.62
C GLN A 181 -3.53 -17.09 -9.26
N PRO A 182 -2.53 -17.86 -8.77
CA PRO A 182 -2.28 -19.21 -9.22
C PRO A 182 -3.48 -20.13 -8.93
N THR A 183 -3.80 -21.04 -9.86
CA THR A 183 -4.99 -21.92 -9.82
C THR A 183 -5.11 -22.75 -8.53
N GLU A 184 -4.00 -23.04 -7.85
CA GLU A 184 -3.95 -23.90 -6.67
C GLU A 184 -4.16 -23.15 -5.34
N LYS A 185 -4.08 -21.82 -5.33
CA LYS A 185 -4.24 -21.02 -4.10
C LYS A 185 -5.61 -20.35 -4.08
N LYS A 186 -6.32 -20.43 -2.95
CA LYS A 186 -7.60 -19.72 -2.74
C LYS A 186 -7.43 -18.20 -2.60
N TYR A 187 -6.29 -17.76 -2.09
CA TYR A 187 -5.92 -16.35 -1.97
C TYR A 187 -4.39 -16.19 -1.96
N LEU A 188 -3.93 -14.98 -2.28
CA LEU A 188 -2.55 -14.53 -2.05
C LEU A 188 -2.50 -13.63 -0.83
N LYS A 189 -1.39 -13.74 -0.09
CA LYS A 189 -1.06 -12.87 1.04
C LYS A 189 0.29 -12.23 0.73
N LEU A 190 0.25 -10.95 0.37
CA LEU A 190 1.42 -10.22 -0.09
C LEU A 190 1.90 -9.27 1.02
N PRO A 191 3.16 -9.36 1.47
CA PRO A 191 3.67 -8.40 2.42
C PRO A 191 3.67 -7.01 1.79
N LEU A 192 3.23 -6.01 2.55
CA LEU A 192 3.42 -4.63 2.16
C LEU A 192 4.83 -4.20 2.53
N VAL A 193 5.50 -3.55 1.58
CA VAL A 193 6.81 -2.93 1.83
C VAL A 193 6.60 -1.83 2.87
N PRO A 194 7.35 -1.82 3.98
CA PRO A 194 7.32 -0.73 4.95
C PRO A 194 7.42 0.62 4.23
N LEU A 195 6.61 1.59 4.65
CA LEU A 195 6.64 2.96 4.13
C LEU A 195 6.13 3.14 2.69
N SER A 196 5.68 2.08 2.02
CA SER A 196 4.89 2.24 0.79
C SER A 196 3.61 3.03 1.09
N SER A 197 3.05 3.73 0.10
CA SER A 197 1.81 4.50 0.27
C SER A 197 0.67 3.64 0.81
N GLU A 198 0.58 2.38 0.38
CA GLU A 198 -0.40 1.42 0.88
C GLU A 198 -0.14 1.04 2.34
N PHE A 199 1.13 0.83 2.72
CA PHE A 199 1.51 0.59 4.12
C PHE A 199 1.17 1.77 5.01
N ILE A 200 1.57 2.99 4.62
CA ILE A 200 1.32 4.24 5.38
C ILE A 200 -0.17 4.49 5.51
N PHE A 201 -0.95 4.24 4.45
CA PHE A 201 -2.40 4.35 4.50
C PHE A 201 -2.99 3.41 5.57
N VAL A 202 -2.63 2.12 5.52
CA VAL A 202 -3.14 1.14 6.49
C VAL A 202 -2.66 1.47 7.90
N GLU A 203 -1.39 1.81 8.10
CA GLU A 203 -0.84 2.24 9.38
C GLU A 203 -1.60 3.45 9.95
N GLY A 204 -1.82 4.48 9.13
CA GLY A 204 -2.57 5.67 9.51
C GLY A 204 -4.01 5.38 9.94
N LEU A 205 -4.69 4.40 9.34
CA LEU A 205 -6.01 3.95 9.81
C LEU A 205 -5.95 3.42 11.25
N LEU A 206 -4.91 2.65 11.60
CA LEU A 206 -4.75 2.09 12.95
C LEU A 206 -4.40 3.18 13.96
N GLU A 207 -3.46 4.07 13.62
CA GLU A 207 -2.92 5.08 14.52
C GLU A 207 -3.96 6.09 15.02
N GLN A 208 -5.03 6.31 14.25
CA GLN A 208 -6.15 7.17 14.65
C GLN A 208 -6.74 6.83 16.02
N THR A 209 -6.74 5.54 16.38
CA THR A 209 -7.33 5.07 17.64
C THR A 209 -6.41 4.20 18.46
N LEU A 210 -5.29 3.74 17.88
CA LEU A 210 -4.34 2.81 18.47
C LEU A 210 -2.88 3.25 18.19
N ALA A 211 -2.53 4.44 18.66
CA ALA A 211 -1.19 4.99 18.51
C ALA A 211 -0.14 4.25 19.36
N GLY A 212 1.12 4.25 18.90
CA GLY A 212 2.28 3.77 19.65
C GLY A 212 2.48 2.24 19.67
N LEU A 213 1.64 1.47 18.96
CA LEU A 213 1.88 0.04 18.78
C LEU A 213 2.91 -0.22 17.68
N LYS A 214 3.86 -1.11 17.96
CA LYS A 214 4.83 -1.56 16.96
C LYS A 214 4.18 -2.57 16.00
N ILE A 215 3.85 -2.10 14.80
CA ILE A 215 3.43 -2.95 13.69
C ILE A 215 4.59 -3.87 13.32
N ALA A 216 4.34 -5.18 13.35
CA ALA A 216 5.34 -6.19 12.97
C ALA A 216 5.30 -6.49 11.47
N SER A 217 4.12 -6.46 10.85
CA SER A 217 3.95 -6.65 9.42
C SER A 217 2.52 -6.32 9.00
N ILE A 218 2.35 -5.79 7.78
CA ILE A 218 1.06 -5.66 7.09
C ILE A 218 1.13 -6.55 5.85
N HIS A 219 0.06 -7.30 5.59
CA HIS A 219 -0.07 -8.06 4.35
C HIS A 219 -1.38 -7.74 3.66
N ARG A 220 -1.34 -7.42 2.37
CA ARG A 220 -2.51 -7.34 1.50
C ARG A 220 -3.02 -8.74 1.19
N ILE A 221 -4.34 -8.89 1.24
CA ILE A 221 -5.03 -10.10 0.82
C ILE A 221 -5.59 -9.89 -0.57
N GLN A 222 -5.29 -10.83 -1.47
CA GLN A 222 -5.92 -10.90 -2.77
C GLN A 222 -6.65 -12.24 -2.89
N ASN A 223 -7.96 -12.19 -2.86
CA ASN A 223 -8.82 -13.33 -3.12
C ASN A 223 -9.78 -12.93 -4.25
N ASP A 224 -9.48 -13.40 -5.46
CA ASP A 224 -10.22 -12.99 -6.67
C ASP A 224 -11.71 -13.33 -6.58
N HIS A 225 -12.05 -14.45 -5.95
CA HIS A 225 -13.43 -14.88 -5.80
C HIS A 225 -14.20 -13.96 -4.84
N LEU A 226 -13.69 -13.78 -3.62
CA LEU A 226 -14.32 -12.91 -2.62
C LEU A 226 -14.39 -11.46 -3.09
N TRP A 227 -13.36 -10.98 -3.80
CA TRP A 227 -13.36 -9.63 -4.37
C TRP A 227 -14.45 -9.44 -5.42
N LYS A 228 -14.63 -10.41 -6.33
CA LYS A 228 -15.71 -10.36 -7.33
C LYS A 228 -17.09 -10.36 -6.67
N VAL A 229 -17.29 -11.22 -5.66
CA VAL A 229 -18.53 -11.28 -4.89
C VAL A 229 -18.83 -9.93 -4.22
N TYR A 230 -17.85 -9.35 -3.52
CA TYR A 230 -17.93 -8.04 -2.89
C TYR A 230 -18.29 -6.93 -3.88
N GLN A 231 -17.58 -6.85 -5.01
CA GLN A 231 -17.83 -5.83 -6.03
C GLN A 231 -19.18 -6.01 -6.73
N ASN A 232 -19.64 -7.24 -6.91
CA ASN A 232 -20.97 -7.53 -7.44
C ASN A 232 -22.06 -7.06 -6.47
N LYS A 233 -21.90 -7.34 -5.17
CA LYS A 233 -22.82 -6.88 -4.12
C LYS A 233 -22.86 -5.35 -4.06
N LYS A 234 -21.71 -4.69 -4.11
CA LYS A 234 -21.61 -3.22 -4.19
C LYS A 234 -22.37 -2.65 -5.38
N ARG A 235 -22.18 -3.20 -6.58
CA ARG A 235 -22.91 -2.78 -7.79
C ARG A 235 -24.43 -2.99 -7.66
N PHE A 236 -24.84 -4.10 -7.05
CA PHE A 236 -26.24 -4.36 -6.76
C PHE A 236 -26.84 -3.32 -5.80
N LEU A 237 -26.18 -3.02 -4.68
CA LEU A 237 -26.65 -2.00 -3.73
C LEU A 237 -26.75 -0.61 -4.39
N ILE A 238 -25.79 -0.24 -5.24
CA ILE A 238 -25.83 1.02 -6.02
C ILE A 238 -27.06 1.05 -6.93
N SER A 239 -27.35 -0.05 -7.63
CA SER A 239 -28.52 -0.13 -8.52
C SER A 239 -29.85 -0.01 -7.79
N LEU A 240 -29.93 -0.45 -6.52
CA LEU A 240 -31.14 -0.33 -5.72
C LEU A 240 -31.37 1.09 -5.16
N ASN A 241 -30.38 1.97 -5.27
CA ASN A 241 -30.43 3.36 -4.82
C ASN A 241 -30.28 4.31 -6.02
N ASP A 242 -30.83 3.94 -7.18
CA ASP A 242 -30.84 4.74 -8.41
C ASP A 242 -29.46 5.25 -8.85
N GLY A 243 -28.41 4.49 -8.57
CA GLY A 243 -27.03 4.86 -8.90
C GLY A 243 -26.33 5.74 -7.85
N ASP A 244 -27.00 6.10 -6.76
CA ASP A 244 -26.41 6.93 -5.69
C ASP A 244 -25.34 6.17 -4.91
N THR A 245 -24.08 6.46 -5.24
CA THR A 245 -22.91 5.86 -4.60
C THR A 245 -22.68 6.34 -3.16
N THR A 246 -23.24 7.47 -2.74
CA THR A 246 -23.04 8.01 -1.38
C THR A 246 -23.71 7.14 -0.33
N THR A 247 -24.80 6.46 -0.71
CA THR A 247 -25.55 5.55 0.15
C THR A 247 -24.78 4.29 0.54
N ILE A 248 -23.72 3.94 -0.19
CA ILE A 248 -22.96 2.70 0.04
C ILE A 248 -22.16 2.78 1.33
N ASN A 249 -21.67 3.99 1.67
CA ASN A 249 -20.90 4.22 2.89
C ASN A 249 -19.83 3.12 3.09
N GLU A 250 -18.97 2.95 2.09
CA GLU A 250 -17.90 1.95 2.13
C GLU A 250 -16.79 2.42 3.08
N GLN A 251 -16.45 1.59 4.06
CA GLN A 251 -15.46 1.93 5.08
C GLN A 251 -14.43 0.83 5.26
N TYR A 252 -13.21 1.24 5.64
CA TYR A 252 -12.23 0.34 6.24
C TYR A 252 -12.54 0.21 7.73
N LEU A 253 -12.93 -1.00 8.16
CA LEU A 253 -13.20 -1.34 9.55
C LEU A 253 -12.25 -2.44 10.03
N PHE A 254 -12.15 -2.59 11.35
CA PHE A 254 -11.24 -3.52 12.00
C PHE A 254 -11.99 -4.73 12.57
N HIS A 255 -11.32 -5.87 12.54
CA HIS A 255 -11.77 -7.10 13.20
C HIS A 255 -10.60 -7.79 13.91
N GLY A 256 -10.67 -7.86 15.24
CA GLY A 256 -9.70 -8.60 16.06
C GLY A 256 -10.01 -10.08 16.05
N THR A 257 -9.00 -10.94 15.83
CA THR A 257 -9.22 -12.39 15.79
C THR A 257 -8.01 -13.18 16.30
N SER A 258 -8.13 -14.50 16.27
CA SER A 258 -7.06 -15.45 16.56
C SER A 258 -6.19 -15.71 15.33
N HIS A 259 -4.95 -16.15 15.52
CA HIS A 259 -4.05 -16.44 14.39
C HIS A 259 -4.54 -17.62 13.56
N GLU A 260 -5.20 -18.57 14.23
CA GLU A 260 -5.77 -19.79 13.68
C GLU A 260 -6.92 -19.47 12.71
N ALA A 261 -7.71 -18.45 13.00
CA ALA A 261 -8.85 -18.03 12.17
C ALA A 261 -8.44 -17.28 10.89
N VAL A 262 -7.27 -16.63 10.86
CA VAL A 262 -6.86 -15.74 9.75
C VAL A 262 -6.88 -16.44 8.41
N ASN A 263 -6.31 -17.65 8.31
CA ASN A 263 -6.23 -18.35 7.03
C ASN A 263 -7.61 -18.72 6.51
N HIS A 264 -8.51 -19.18 7.39
CA HIS A 264 -9.89 -19.48 7.05
C HIS A 264 -10.62 -18.21 6.57
N ILE A 265 -10.51 -17.11 7.31
CA ILE A 265 -11.17 -15.84 6.96
C ILE A 265 -10.69 -15.32 5.60
N CYS A 266 -9.38 -15.35 5.32
CA CYS A 266 -8.86 -14.90 4.02
C CYS A 266 -9.26 -15.81 2.85
N ALA A 267 -9.49 -17.09 3.09
CA ALA A 267 -9.90 -18.05 2.07
C ALA A 267 -11.41 -18.06 1.80
N GLU A 268 -12.22 -18.08 2.86
CA GLU A 268 -13.66 -18.38 2.83
C GLU A 268 -14.54 -17.23 3.33
N ASN A 269 -13.94 -16.09 3.68
CA ASN A 269 -14.58 -14.96 4.36
C ASN A 269 -14.97 -15.26 5.83
N PHE A 270 -15.53 -14.27 6.51
CA PHE A 270 -16.01 -14.42 7.89
C PHE A 270 -17.25 -15.31 7.96
N ASP A 271 -17.30 -16.18 8.96
CA ASP A 271 -18.51 -16.94 9.31
C ASP A 271 -18.77 -16.80 10.81
N TRP A 272 -19.73 -15.96 11.17
CA TRP A 272 -20.09 -15.72 12.57
C TRP A 272 -20.61 -16.97 13.27
N ARG A 273 -21.10 -17.98 12.53
CA ARG A 273 -21.60 -19.24 13.09
C ARG A 273 -20.49 -20.15 13.59
N LEU A 274 -19.29 -20.03 13.00
CA LEU A 274 -18.13 -20.84 13.39
C LEU A 274 -17.45 -20.36 14.67
N TYR A 275 -17.66 -19.09 15.04
CA TYR A 275 -16.92 -18.44 16.15
C TYR A 275 -17.84 -17.96 17.28
N GLY A 276 -18.91 -18.72 17.54
CA GLY A 276 -19.86 -18.43 18.60
C GLY A 276 -19.21 -18.03 19.94
N THR A 277 -19.77 -16.96 20.54
CA THR A 277 -19.84 -16.67 21.98
C THR A 277 -18.74 -15.89 22.72
N ASN A 278 -17.67 -15.37 22.11
CA ASN A 278 -16.69 -14.58 22.91
C ASN A 278 -17.22 -13.20 23.38
N VAL A 279 -18.26 -12.69 22.73
CA VAL A 279 -18.98 -11.46 23.11
C VAL A 279 -20.41 -11.72 22.68
N GLY A 280 -21.38 -11.66 23.59
CA GLY A 280 -22.78 -11.88 23.24
C GLY A 280 -23.19 -11.08 22.00
N HIS A 281 -24.17 -11.59 21.24
CA HIS A 281 -24.68 -10.96 20.02
C HIS A 281 -25.43 -9.65 20.31
N LEU A 282 -24.92 -8.73 21.11
CA LEU A 282 -25.65 -7.59 21.70
C LEU A 282 -26.41 -6.73 20.66
N TYR A 283 -25.86 -6.60 19.45
CA TYR A 283 -26.40 -5.76 18.38
C TYR A 283 -26.84 -6.57 17.16
N GLY A 284 -26.93 -7.89 17.29
CA GLY A 284 -27.40 -8.79 16.24
C GLY A 284 -26.53 -10.04 16.04
N GLN A 285 -27.13 -11.04 15.39
CA GLN A 285 -26.52 -12.32 15.03
C GLN A 285 -25.83 -12.22 13.67
N GLY A 286 -24.68 -11.55 13.64
CA GLY A 286 -23.89 -11.34 12.43
C GLY A 286 -22.40 -11.18 12.72
N THR A 287 -21.66 -10.75 11.71
CA THR A 287 -20.22 -10.47 11.79
C THR A 287 -20.01 -9.04 12.28
N TYR A 288 -19.19 -8.89 13.32
CA TYR A 288 -18.93 -7.61 14.00
C TYR A 288 -17.67 -6.95 13.45
N PHE A 289 -17.76 -5.65 13.17
CA PHE A 289 -16.67 -4.78 12.78
C PHE A 289 -16.66 -3.51 13.63
N THR A 290 -15.53 -2.83 13.71
CA THR A 290 -15.42 -1.56 14.44
C THR A 290 -14.54 -0.56 13.69
N ASN A 291 -14.84 0.72 13.77
CA ASN A 291 -13.95 1.78 13.30
C ASN A 291 -12.84 2.12 14.31
N LEU A 292 -12.81 1.46 15.47
CA LEU A 292 -11.79 1.66 16.51
C LEU A 292 -10.80 0.48 16.50
N ALA A 293 -9.61 0.68 15.94
CA ALA A 293 -8.52 -0.31 15.98
C ALA A 293 -8.20 -0.75 17.42
N LYS A 294 -8.30 0.16 18.39
CA LYS A 294 -8.12 -0.15 19.82
C LYS A 294 -9.13 -1.16 20.34
N LEU A 295 -10.37 -1.13 19.86
CA LEU A 295 -11.38 -2.11 20.23
C LEU A 295 -11.10 -3.45 19.55
N ALA A 296 -10.74 -3.47 18.27
CA ALA A 296 -10.31 -4.70 17.61
C ALA A 296 -9.08 -5.34 18.30
N TYR A 297 -8.15 -4.53 18.80
CA TYR A 297 -6.98 -5.00 19.55
C TYR A 297 -7.34 -5.80 20.81
N THR A 298 -8.41 -5.44 21.53
CA THR A 298 -8.81 -6.17 22.75
C THR A 298 -9.31 -7.58 22.43
N TYR A 299 -9.98 -7.76 21.29
CA TYR A 299 -10.46 -9.07 20.81
C TYR A 299 -9.38 -9.94 20.16
N GLY A 300 -8.29 -9.33 19.66
CA GLY A 300 -7.17 -10.07 19.08
C GLY A 300 -6.47 -10.99 20.10
N LYS A 301 -6.31 -12.28 19.78
CA LYS A 301 -5.63 -13.25 20.66
C LYS A 301 -4.12 -13.26 20.40
N ARG A 302 -3.34 -13.29 21.49
CA ARG A 302 -1.87 -13.44 21.42
C ARG A 302 -1.52 -14.85 20.93
N ASN A 303 -0.53 -14.98 20.06
CA ASN A 303 0.08 -16.27 19.74
C ASN A 303 1.19 -16.63 20.74
N LYS A 304 1.85 -17.77 20.53
CA LYS A 304 2.98 -18.25 21.35
C LYS A 304 4.17 -17.28 21.43
N THR A 305 4.32 -16.38 20.45
CA THR A 305 5.40 -15.37 20.42
C THR A 305 4.95 -14.01 20.95
N GLY A 306 3.77 -13.92 21.57
CA GLY A 306 3.23 -12.69 22.15
C GLY A 306 2.69 -11.69 21.12
N LYS A 307 2.69 -12.02 19.83
CA LYS A 307 2.13 -11.17 18.76
C LYS A 307 0.62 -11.34 18.71
N LYS A 308 -0.08 -10.26 18.35
CA LYS A 308 -1.52 -10.24 18.09
C LYS A 308 -1.78 -9.95 16.61
N VAL A 309 -2.99 -10.27 16.16
CA VAL A 309 -3.42 -10.07 14.78
C VAL A 309 -4.78 -9.37 14.74
N MET A 310 -4.94 -8.45 13.80
CA MET A 310 -6.25 -7.91 13.41
C MET A 310 -6.34 -7.87 11.89
N LEU A 311 -7.57 -7.90 11.40
CA LEU A 311 -7.90 -7.70 10.00
C LEU A 311 -8.39 -6.27 9.79
N VAL A 312 -7.97 -5.66 8.68
CA VAL A 312 -8.61 -4.47 8.13
C VAL A 312 -9.49 -4.92 6.97
N VAL A 313 -10.75 -4.52 7.00
CA VAL A 313 -11.83 -5.10 6.20
C VAL A 313 -12.54 -3.96 5.48
N LEU A 314 -12.72 -4.09 4.17
CA LEU A 314 -13.62 -3.22 3.40
C LEU A 314 -15.05 -3.66 3.68
N VAL A 315 -15.90 -2.75 4.14
CA VAL A 315 -17.28 -3.05 4.56
C VAL A 315 -18.25 -2.06 3.90
N LEU A 316 -19.28 -2.59 3.25
CA LEU A 316 -20.41 -1.82 2.73
C LEU A 316 -21.37 -1.53 3.90
N VAL A 317 -21.10 -0.46 4.65
CA VAL A 317 -21.86 -0.12 5.86
C VAL A 317 -23.29 0.29 5.51
N GLY A 318 -23.48 1.02 4.42
CA GLY A 318 -24.79 1.47 3.99
C GLY A 318 -25.53 2.29 5.05
N LYS A 319 -26.86 2.14 5.09
CA LYS A 319 -27.76 2.75 6.08
C LYS A 319 -27.76 1.93 7.36
N THR A 320 -27.60 2.62 8.49
CA THR A 320 -27.47 2.01 9.82
C THR A 320 -28.71 2.21 10.68
N THR A 321 -28.90 1.31 11.64
CA THR A 321 -29.91 1.41 12.71
C THR A 321 -29.41 0.72 13.98
N VAL A 322 -29.97 1.03 15.15
CA VAL A 322 -29.52 0.39 16.40
C VAL A 322 -29.91 -1.09 16.42
N GLY A 323 -28.95 -1.94 16.75
CA GLY A 323 -29.14 -3.39 16.82
C GLY A 323 -29.68 -3.87 18.16
N GLN A 324 -30.29 -5.06 18.13
CA GLN A 324 -30.71 -5.80 19.32
C GLN A 324 -30.30 -7.27 19.20
N ALA A 325 -30.21 -7.96 20.34
CA ALA A 325 -29.47 -9.21 20.38
C ALA A 325 -30.08 -10.39 19.62
N ASN A 326 -31.39 -10.39 19.49
CA ASN A 326 -32.17 -11.42 18.79
C ASN A 326 -32.34 -11.15 17.29
N MET A 327 -31.76 -10.07 16.75
CA MET A 327 -31.88 -9.74 15.33
C MET A 327 -31.02 -10.66 14.48
N SER A 328 -31.64 -11.40 13.56
CA SER A 328 -30.97 -12.18 12.51
C SER A 328 -30.87 -11.43 11.17
N PHE A 329 -31.52 -10.27 11.07
CA PHE A 329 -31.41 -9.32 9.96
C PHE A 329 -31.81 -7.91 10.44
N PRO A 330 -31.38 -6.83 9.78
CA PRO A 330 -31.77 -5.47 10.15
C PRO A 330 -33.28 -5.22 9.93
N PRO A 331 -33.92 -4.35 10.72
CA PRO A 331 -35.33 -4.00 10.54
C PRO A 331 -35.59 -3.29 9.21
N THR A 332 -36.87 -3.25 8.80
CA THR A 332 -37.31 -2.48 7.63
C THR A 332 -37.30 -0.98 7.94
N ASN A 333 -36.69 -0.19 7.05
CA ASN A 333 -36.74 1.25 7.07
C ASN A 333 -38.09 1.73 6.49
N ALA A 334 -38.88 2.42 7.32
CA ALA A 334 -40.22 2.87 6.95
C ALA A 334 -40.23 3.89 5.79
N SER A 335 -39.17 4.68 5.60
CA SER A 335 -39.13 5.70 4.54
C SER A 335 -38.78 5.12 3.17
N THR A 336 -38.06 4.00 3.13
CA THR A 336 -37.62 3.37 1.87
C THR A 336 -38.35 2.07 1.56
N GLY A 337 -39.07 1.49 2.51
CA GLY A 337 -39.69 0.16 2.39
C GLY A 337 -38.68 -1.00 2.32
N ARG A 338 -37.38 -0.72 2.48
CA ARG A 338 -36.27 -1.69 2.41
C ARG A 338 -35.62 -1.86 3.77
N ARG A 339 -34.99 -3.01 4.03
CA ARG A 339 -34.20 -3.20 5.25
C ARG A 339 -33.05 -2.22 5.32
N TYR A 340 -32.67 -1.84 6.54
CA TYR A 340 -31.36 -1.23 6.78
C TYR A 340 -30.26 -2.20 6.35
N ASP A 341 -29.08 -1.67 6.06
CA ASP A 341 -27.95 -2.47 5.58
C ASP A 341 -27.13 -3.04 6.76
N THR A 342 -27.09 -2.31 7.87
CA THR A 342 -26.21 -2.62 9.02
C THR A 342 -26.89 -2.26 10.34
N THR A 343 -26.69 -3.08 11.37
CA THR A 343 -27.04 -2.68 12.75
C THR A 343 -25.81 -2.19 13.50
N CYS A 344 -25.99 -1.27 14.45
CA CYS A 344 -24.90 -0.66 15.21
C CYS A 344 -25.19 -0.54 16.71
N ASP A 345 -24.18 -0.12 17.48
CA ASP A 345 -24.26 0.09 18.92
C ASP A 345 -25.10 1.32 19.32
N LYS A 346 -25.20 2.33 18.45
CA LYS A 346 -25.88 3.61 18.71
C LYS A 346 -26.16 4.36 17.41
N GLU A 347 -27.16 5.24 17.43
CA GLU A 347 -27.59 6.01 16.25
C GLU A 347 -26.54 7.01 15.76
N THR A 348 -25.89 7.72 16.70
CA THR A 348 -24.90 8.75 16.39
C THR A 348 -23.51 8.31 16.85
N ASN A 349 -22.49 8.57 16.03
CA ASN A 349 -21.10 8.20 16.31
C ASN A 349 -20.94 6.71 16.69
N ALA A 350 -21.58 5.83 15.92
CA ALA A 350 -21.47 4.39 16.03
C ALA A 350 -20.00 3.94 15.99
N SER A 351 -19.70 2.91 16.78
CA SER A 351 -18.36 2.33 16.86
C SER A 351 -18.33 0.84 16.55
N ILE A 352 -19.49 0.19 16.56
CA ILE A 352 -19.67 -1.23 16.24
C ILE A 352 -20.68 -1.34 15.12
N PHE A 353 -20.37 -2.18 14.13
CA PHE A 353 -21.17 -2.42 12.95
C PHE A 353 -21.35 -3.92 12.75
N VAL A 354 -22.59 -4.39 12.67
CA VAL A 354 -22.92 -5.81 12.51
C VAL A 354 -23.50 -6.04 11.12
N LYS A 355 -22.84 -6.92 10.36
CA LYS A 355 -23.23 -7.31 9.01
C LYS A 355 -23.75 -8.74 8.98
N TYR A 356 -24.79 -8.96 8.18
CA TYR A 356 -25.51 -10.24 8.13
C TYR A 356 -25.25 -11.00 6.83
N ASP A 357 -24.91 -10.28 5.76
CA ASP A 357 -24.56 -10.84 4.46
C ASP A 357 -23.03 -10.82 4.29
N ARG A 358 -22.46 -11.98 3.95
CA ARG A 358 -21.01 -12.15 3.77
C ARG A 358 -20.47 -11.48 2.51
N ASP A 359 -21.34 -11.16 1.57
CA ASP A 359 -20.97 -10.54 0.31
C ASP A 359 -20.75 -9.02 0.49
N GLU A 360 -21.06 -8.46 1.66
CA GLU A 360 -20.97 -7.02 1.96
C GLU A 360 -19.65 -6.60 2.59
N TYR A 361 -18.67 -7.51 2.68
CA TYR A 361 -17.35 -7.20 3.20
C TYR A 361 -16.25 -8.08 2.63
N TYR A 362 -15.03 -7.53 2.59
CA TYR A 362 -13.84 -8.17 2.06
C TYR A 362 -12.64 -7.97 3.00
N PRO A 363 -11.96 -9.06 3.47
CA PRO A 363 -10.78 -8.93 4.30
C PRO A 363 -9.60 -8.41 3.47
N ALA A 364 -9.32 -7.10 3.55
CA ALA A 364 -8.34 -6.41 2.72
C ALA A 364 -6.89 -6.59 3.19
N TYR A 365 -6.68 -6.52 4.51
CA TYR A 365 -5.34 -6.61 5.09
C TYR A 365 -5.29 -7.46 6.35
N VAL A 366 -4.16 -8.13 6.55
CA VAL A 366 -3.78 -8.77 7.82
C VAL A 366 -2.68 -7.94 8.46
N VAL A 367 -2.95 -7.38 9.64
CA VAL A 367 -1.98 -6.61 10.42
C VAL A 367 -1.55 -7.42 11.63
N LYS A 368 -0.25 -7.64 11.78
CA LYS A 368 0.36 -8.25 12.97
C LYS A 368 1.11 -7.19 13.73
N TYR A 369 0.99 -7.19 15.04
CA TYR A 369 1.65 -6.23 15.93
C TYR A 369 2.29 -6.95 17.10
N SER A 370 3.42 -6.40 17.54
CA SER A 370 4.10 -6.87 18.74
C SER A 370 3.42 -6.22 19.93
N CYS A 371 3.05 -7.01 20.94
CA CYS A 371 2.66 -6.40 22.21
C CYS A 371 3.91 -5.76 22.81
N ALA A 372 3.80 -4.52 23.30
CA ALA A 372 4.83 -3.96 24.17
C ALA A 372 5.05 -4.94 25.34
N SER A 373 6.32 -5.21 25.65
CA SER A 373 6.76 -5.94 26.83
C SER A 373 6.32 -5.24 28.09
#